data_AF-A0A2M9VBU1-F1
#
_entry.id   AF-A0A2M9VBU1-F1
#
_cell.length_a   1.000
_cell.length_b   1.000
_cell.length_c   1.000
_cell.angle_alpha   90.00
_cell.angle_beta   90.00
_cell.angle_gamma   90.00
#
_symmetry.space_group_name_H-M   'P 1'
#
loop_
_entity.id
_entity.type
_entity.pdbx_description
1 polymer ?
#
loop_
_entity_poly.entity_id
_entity_poly.type
_entity_poly.pdbx_seq_one_letter_code
_entity_poly.pdbx_strand_id
1 'polypeptide(L)'
;MQHSSLGYTFLAILEKYEGHPLAKKKGTLLPVPCNQKLNSYLKEIADLCGIKKNLTTHTGRHTFSTVVALANNVSLENVAKMLGHTNTKMTQRYAKVLDQSILRDMQNVRESFSTKTT
;
A
#
# COMPACT_ATOMS: atom_id res chain seq x y z
N MET A 1 24.54 6.07 -8.16
CA MET A 1 23.37 6.73 -8.81
C MET A 1 22.24 5.71 -8.94
N GLN A 2 21.56 5.39 -7.84
CA GLN A 2 20.57 4.31 -7.80
C GLN A 2 19.33 4.77 -7.01
N HIS A 3 18.71 5.85 -7.48
CA HIS A 3 17.46 6.37 -6.91
C HIS A 3 16.55 6.88 -8.02
N SER A 4 15.98 5.96 -8.80
CA SER A 4 14.84 6.23 -9.68
C SER A 4 14.46 4.99 -10.49
N SER A 5 13.96 3.89 -9.90
CA SER A 5 13.30 2.83 -10.72
C SER A 5 11.78 2.83 -10.59
N LEU A 6 11.24 3.41 -9.52
CA LEU A 6 9.80 3.41 -9.24
C LEU A 6 9.01 4.37 -10.15
N GLY A 7 9.62 5.47 -10.60
CA GLY A 7 8.99 6.42 -11.52
C GLY A 7 8.85 5.88 -12.94
N TYR A 8 9.83 5.11 -13.41
CA TYR A 8 9.84 4.61 -14.79
C TYR A 8 8.84 3.48 -15.02
N THR A 9 8.52 2.68 -14.01
CA THR A 9 7.60 1.55 -14.17
C THR A 9 6.14 1.98 -14.36
N PHE A 10 5.67 3.00 -13.64
CA PHE A 10 4.30 3.49 -13.85
C PHE A 10 4.15 4.20 -15.20
N LEU A 11 5.12 5.03 -15.58
CA LEU A 11 5.12 5.71 -16.88
C LEU A 11 5.13 4.69 -18.04
N ALA A 12 5.93 3.63 -17.93
CA ALA A 12 5.93 2.55 -18.92
C ALA A 12 4.58 1.82 -19.02
N ILE A 13 3.85 1.69 -17.91
CA ILE A 13 2.48 1.14 -17.94
C ILE A 13 1.54 2.11 -18.67
N LEU A 14 1.61 3.41 -18.41
CA LEU A 14 0.78 4.39 -19.11
C LEU A 14 1.05 4.37 -20.62
N GLU A 15 2.32 4.39 -21.01
CA GLU A 15 2.75 4.31 -22.42
C GLU A 15 2.21 3.06 -23.09
N LYS A 16 2.31 1.89 -22.44
CA LYS A 16 1.77 0.63 -22.94
C LYS A 16 0.26 0.68 -23.24
N TYR A 17 -0.51 1.48 -22.50
CA TYR A 17 -1.97 1.53 -22.60
C TYR A 17 -2.53 2.80 -23.25
N GLU A 18 -1.70 3.76 -23.68
CA GLU A 18 -2.10 5.03 -24.31
C GLU A 18 -3.06 4.83 -25.50
N GLY A 19 -2.84 3.77 -26.28
CA GLY A 19 -3.64 3.41 -27.44
C GLY A 19 -4.90 2.59 -27.18
N HIS A 20 -5.15 2.14 -25.94
CA HIS A 20 -6.06 1.03 -25.69
C HIS A 20 -7.54 1.36 -26.04
N PRO A 21 -8.25 0.54 -26.84
CA PRO A 21 -9.60 0.86 -27.31
C PRO A 21 -10.61 1.16 -26.19
N LEU A 22 -10.58 0.38 -25.11
CA LEU A 22 -11.45 0.60 -23.94
C LEU A 22 -11.13 1.89 -23.18
N ALA A 23 -9.85 2.27 -23.12
CA ALA A 23 -9.41 3.48 -22.42
C ALA A 23 -9.82 4.73 -23.22
N LYS A 24 -9.58 4.71 -24.54
CA LYS A 24 -10.05 5.74 -25.48
C LYS A 24 -11.56 5.92 -25.48
N LYS A 25 -12.33 4.83 -25.54
CA LYS A 25 -13.80 4.88 -25.53
C LYS A 25 -14.37 5.48 -24.23
N LYS A 26 -13.72 5.24 -23.10
CA LYS A 26 -14.17 5.73 -21.78
C LYS A 26 -13.55 7.08 -21.38
N GLY A 27 -12.58 7.58 -22.14
CA GLY A 27 -11.81 8.77 -21.76
C GLY A 27 -10.95 8.57 -20.51
N THR A 28 -10.45 7.35 -20.26
CA THR A 28 -9.61 7.03 -19.09
C THR A 28 -8.16 6.77 -19.49
N LEU A 29 -7.22 6.97 -18.57
CA LEU A 29 -5.79 6.69 -18.81
C LEU A 29 -5.49 5.18 -18.93
N LEU A 30 -6.25 4.35 -18.22
CA LEU A 30 -6.07 2.91 -18.18
C LEU A 30 -7.41 2.19 -18.43
N PRO A 31 -7.40 1.00 -19.04
CA PRO A 31 -8.59 0.17 -19.21
C PRO A 31 -8.94 -0.58 -17.91
N VAL A 32 -9.34 0.14 -16.87
CA VAL A 32 -9.60 -0.45 -15.55
C VAL A 32 -10.97 -1.16 -15.52
N PRO A 33 -11.05 -2.45 -15.14
CA PRO A 33 -12.31 -3.15 -14.94
C PRO A 33 -12.98 -2.69 -13.63
N CYS A 34 -14.22 -3.16 -13.36
CA CYS A 34 -14.88 -2.85 -12.09
C CYS A 34 -14.11 -3.45 -10.90
N ASN A 35 -14.27 -2.84 -9.71
CA ASN A 35 -13.59 -3.28 -8.48
C ASN A 35 -13.81 -4.76 -8.17
N GLN A 36 -15.02 -5.28 -8.42
CA GLN A 36 -15.32 -6.70 -8.20
C GLN A 36 -14.43 -7.60 -9.07
N LYS A 37 -14.34 -7.29 -10.38
CA LYS A 37 -13.52 -8.08 -11.31
C LYS A 37 -12.03 -7.94 -11.01
N LEU A 38 -11.58 -6.73 -10.69
CA LEU A 38 -10.20 -6.49 -10.29
C LEU A 38 -9.83 -7.27 -9.01
N ASN A 39 -10.72 -7.30 -8.02
CA ASN A 39 -10.51 -8.08 -6.80
C ASN A 39 -10.49 -9.59 -7.07
N SER A 40 -11.24 -10.11 -8.05
CA SER A 40 -11.09 -11.51 -8.48
C SER A 40 -9.69 -11.80 -9.00
N TYR A 41 -9.16 -10.94 -9.88
CA TYR A 41 -7.79 -11.09 -10.38
C TYR A 41 -6.74 -10.97 -9.26
N LEU A 42 -6.96 -10.09 -8.29
CA LEU A 42 -6.06 -9.97 -7.13
C LEU A 42 -6.02 -11.24 -6.28
N LYS A 43 -7.13 -12.00 -6.19
CA LYS A 43 -7.15 -13.29 -5.51
C LYS A 43 -6.34 -14.34 -6.26
N GLU A 44 -6.52 -14.43 -7.58
CA GLU A 44 -5.73 -15.35 -8.42
C GLU A 44 -4.22 -15.05 -8.29
N ILE A 45 -3.84 -13.77 -8.31
CA ILE A 45 -2.45 -13.35 -8.09
C ILE A 45 -1.99 -13.72 -6.67
N ALA A 46 -2.83 -13.52 -5.65
CA ALA A 46 -2.50 -13.90 -4.27
C ALA A 46 -2.19 -15.39 -4.16
N ASP A 47 -3.01 -16.24 -4.78
CA ASP A 47 -2.84 -17.69 -4.79
C ASP A 47 -1.53 -18.09 -5.47
N LEU A 48 -1.24 -17.52 -6.65
CA LEU A 48 0.01 -17.76 -7.39
C LEU A 48 1.25 -17.31 -6.60
N CYS A 49 1.15 -16.22 -5.84
CA CYS A 49 2.23 -15.71 -5.00
C CYS A 49 2.30 -16.37 -3.62
N GLY A 50 1.40 -17.31 -3.27
CA GLY A 50 1.35 -17.93 -1.95
C GLY A 50 0.92 -16.99 -0.82
N ILE A 51 0.25 -15.87 -1.14
CA ILE A 51 -0.22 -14.89 -0.18
C ILE A 51 -1.56 -15.35 0.40
N LYS A 52 -1.55 -15.81 1.66
CA LYS A 52 -2.76 -16.30 2.35
C LYS A 52 -3.78 -15.21 2.70
N LYS A 53 -3.38 -13.94 2.69
CA LYS A 53 -4.25 -12.81 3.02
C LYS A 53 -5.13 -12.46 1.82
N ASN A 54 -6.42 -12.24 2.07
CA ASN A 54 -7.33 -11.78 1.02
C ASN A 54 -6.90 -10.42 0.45
N LEU A 55 -6.42 -10.41 -0.79
CA LEU A 55 -6.01 -9.21 -1.51
C LEU A 55 -7.21 -8.52 -2.16
N THR A 56 -7.33 -7.23 -1.89
CA THR A 56 -8.36 -6.35 -2.48
C THR A 56 -7.75 -4.98 -2.75
N THR A 57 -8.41 -4.16 -3.57
CA THR A 57 -8.03 -2.75 -3.76
C THR A 57 -7.96 -1.97 -2.45
N HIS A 58 -8.86 -2.27 -1.52
CA HIS A 58 -8.85 -1.67 -0.18
C HIS A 58 -7.62 -2.14 0.63
N THR A 59 -7.25 -3.42 0.55
CA THR A 59 -6.02 -3.94 1.18
C THR A 59 -4.79 -3.20 0.65
N GLY A 60 -4.70 -2.99 -0.67
CA GLY A 60 -3.59 -2.24 -1.28
C GLY A 60 -3.51 -0.80 -0.78
N ARG A 61 -4.64 -0.09 -0.68
CA ARG A 61 -4.72 1.27 -0.12
C ARG A 61 -4.25 1.32 1.34
N HIS A 62 -4.65 0.34 2.15
CA HIS A 62 -4.23 0.23 3.56
C HIS A 62 -2.72 0.02 3.68
N THR A 63 -2.17 -0.89 2.87
CA THR A 63 -0.72 -1.16 2.83
C THR A 63 0.08 0.07 2.38
N PHE A 64 -0.38 0.79 1.35
CA PHE A 64 0.25 2.05 0.95
C PHE A 64 0.28 3.06 2.12
N SER A 65 -0.86 3.26 2.77
CA SER A 65 -0.99 4.24 3.85
C SER A 65 -0.07 3.93 5.03
N THR A 66 -0.06 2.67 5.48
CA THR A 66 0.67 2.24 6.69
C THR A 66 2.14 1.94 6.41
N VAL A 67 2.41 1.03 5.49
CA VAL A 67 3.76 0.47 5.26
C VAL A 67 4.57 1.35 4.32
N VAL A 68 3.96 1.85 3.24
CA VAL A 68 4.72 2.64 2.25
C VAL A 68 4.88 4.08 2.70
N ALA A 69 3.84 4.71 3.25
CA ALA A 69 3.88 6.13 3.61
C ALA A 69 4.26 6.36 5.09
N LEU A 70 3.41 5.96 6.04
CA LEU A 70 3.63 6.28 7.47
C LEU A 70 4.91 5.67 8.05
N ALA A 71 5.19 4.40 7.75
CA ALA A 71 6.43 3.75 8.20
C ALA A 71 7.70 4.37 7.58
N ASN A 72 7.57 5.14 6.49
CA ASN A 72 8.67 5.88 5.87
C ASN A 72 8.60 7.38 6.18
N ASN A 73 8.07 7.75 7.35
CA ASN A 73 8.08 9.11 7.91
C ASN A 73 7.28 10.16 7.10
N VAL A 74 6.36 9.75 6.24
CA VAL A 74 5.41 10.68 5.63
C VAL A 74 4.40 11.14 6.69
N SER A 75 4.21 12.45 6.84
CA SER A 75 3.28 12.98 7.84
C SER A 75 1.84 12.54 7.59
N LEU A 76 1.08 12.36 8.69
CA LEU A 76 -0.31 11.89 8.63
C LEU A 76 -1.19 12.78 7.75
N GLU A 77 -0.95 14.09 7.78
CA GLU A 77 -1.65 15.10 6.97
C GLU A 77 -1.37 14.91 5.48
N ASN A 78 -0.11 14.66 5.11
CA ASN A 78 0.27 14.40 3.73
C ASN A 78 -0.33 13.08 3.24
N VAL A 79 -0.31 12.03 4.06
CA VAL A 79 -0.97 10.76 3.74
C VAL A 79 -2.48 10.95 3.56
N ALA A 80 -3.14 11.73 4.43
CA ALA A 80 -4.57 12.01 4.31
C ALA A 80 -4.90 12.73 2.99
N LYS A 81 -4.09 13.72 2.59
CA LYS A 81 -4.21 14.42 1.30
C LYS A 81 -3.99 13.48 0.11
N MET A 82 -2.94 12.65 0.14
CA MET A 82 -2.66 11.64 -0.91
C MET A 82 -3.80 10.64 -1.09
N LEU A 83 -4.49 10.29 -0.01
CA LEU A 83 -5.64 9.38 -0.05
C LEU A 83 -6.96 10.09 -0.41
N GLY A 84 -6.98 11.42 -0.51
CA GLY A 84 -8.19 12.20 -0.74
C GLY A 84 -9.18 12.14 0.42
N HIS A 85 -8.71 11.99 1.67
CA HIS A 85 -9.57 12.03 2.84
C HIS A 85 -9.88 13.47 3.24
N THR A 86 -11.16 13.84 3.31
CA THR A 86 -11.63 15.15 3.80
C THR A 86 -11.33 15.35 5.28
N ASN A 87 -11.17 14.26 6.06
CA ASN A 87 -10.88 14.31 7.49
C ASN A 87 -9.73 13.36 7.85
N THR A 88 -8.73 13.89 8.56
CA THR A 88 -7.56 13.13 9.04
C THR A 88 -7.93 12.04 10.06
N LYS A 89 -9.11 12.09 10.70
CA LYS A 89 -9.62 11.02 11.58
C LYS A 89 -9.65 9.65 10.89
N MET A 90 -9.99 9.59 9.60
CA MET A 90 -9.98 8.33 8.83
C MET A 90 -8.56 7.78 8.68
N THR A 91 -7.57 8.66 8.60
CA THR A 91 -6.15 8.31 8.47
C THR A 91 -5.51 8.00 9.84
N GLN A 92 -5.99 8.59 10.93
CA GLN A 92 -5.49 8.35 12.30
C GLN A 92 -5.53 6.87 12.71
N ARG A 93 -6.47 6.08 12.16
CA ARG A 93 -6.52 4.63 12.38
C ARG A 93 -5.23 3.91 11.94
N TYR A 94 -4.50 4.47 10.97
CA TYR A 94 -3.24 3.90 10.47
C TYR A 94 -2.05 4.19 11.38
N ALA A 95 -2.01 5.34 12.05
CA ALA A 95 -0.92 5.73 12.95
C ALA A 95 -0.84 4.80 14.18
N LYS A 96 -1.99 4.42 14.75
CA LYS A 96 -2.07 3.51 15.91
C LYS A 96 -1.44 2.13 15.68
N VAL A 97 -1.42 1.66 14.43
CA VAL A 97 -0.83 0.36 14.08
C VAL A 97 0.70 0.43 14.11
N LEU A 98 1.27 1.60 13.77
CA LEU A 98 2.71 1.84 13.85
C LEU A 98 3.17 1.87 15.32
N ASP A 99 2.42 2.54 16.19
CA ASP A 99 2.71 2.58 17.64
C ASP A 99 2.74 1.17 18.26
N GLN A 100 1.82 0.29 17.86
CA GLN A 100 1.81 -1.10 18.31
C GLN A 100 3.02 -1.90 17.80
N SER A 101 3.49 -1.63 16.59
CA SER A 101 4.70 -2.28 16.06
C SER A 101 5.95 -1.84 16.83
N ILE A 102 6.07 -0.55 17.17
CA ILE A 102 7.17 -0.01 17.99
C ILE A 102 7.15 -0.62 19.39
N LEU A 103 5.97 -0.69 20.01
CA LEU A 103 5.82 -1.29 21.35
C LEU A 103 6.20 -2.78 21.36
N ARG A 104 5.77 -3.53 20.34
CA ARG A 104 6.13 -4.95 20.20
C ARG A 104 7.63 -5.13 20.00
N ASP A 105 8.23 -4.32 19.14
CA ASP A 105 9.67 -4.43 18.86
C ASP A 105 10.49 -4.05 20.11
N MET A 106 10.03 -3.08 20.91
CA MET A 106 10.63 -2.75 22.22
C MET A 106 10.42 -3.82 23.29
N GLN A 107 9.32 -4.58 23.26
CA GLN A 107 9.15 -5.75 24.12
C GLN A 107 10.18 -6.85 23.82
N ASN A 108 10.43 -7.14 22.54
CA ASN A 108 11.44 -8.12 22.12
C ASN A 108 12.85 -7.72 22.57
N VAL A 109 13.16 -6.41 22.52
CA VAL A 109 14.41 -5.85 23.05
C VAL A 109 14.50 -6.12 24.55
N ARG A 110 13.46 -5.79 25.32
CA ARG A 110 13.41 -6.03 26.78
C ARG A 110 13.63 -7.50 27.14
N GLU A 111 13.03 -8.43 26.42
CA GLU A 111 13.18 -9.88 26.67
C GLU A 111 14.59 -10.39 26.38
N SER A 112 15.24 -9.85 25.34
CA SER A 112 16.62 -10.16 24.98
C SER A 112 17.64 -9.69 26.03
N PHE A 113 17.32 -8.61 26.75
CA PHE A 113 18.12 -8.12 27.88
C PHE A 113 17.78 -8.82 29.20
N SER A 114 16.64 -9.51 29.32
CA SER A 114 16.21 -10.22 30.54
C SER A 114 16.79 -11.63 30.66
N THR A 115 17.23 -12.24 29.56
CA THR A 115 17.71 -13.64 29.51
C THR A 115 19.21 -13.79 29.74
N LYS A 116 19.96 -12.69 29.88
CA LYS A 116 21.43 -12.71 30.12
C LYS A 116 21.83 -12.51 31.59
N THR A 117 20.90 -12.63 32.53
CA THR A 117 21.18 -12.52 33.97
C THR A 117 21.22 -13.92 34.60
N THR A 118 22.21 -14.73 34.24
CA THR A 118 22.65 -15.92 34.98
C THR A 118 24.10 -16.16 34.63
#